data_AF-A0A6B2J3V4-F1
#
_entry.id   AF-A0A6B2J3V4-F1
#
_cell.length_a   1.000
_cell.length_b   1.000
_cell.length_c   1.000
_cell.angle_alpha   90.00
_cell.angle_beta   90.00
_cell.angle_gamma   90.00
#
_symmetry.space_group_name_H-M   'P 1'
#
loop_
_entity.id
_entity.type
_entity.pdbx_description
1 polymer ?
#
loop_
_entity_poly.entity_id
_entity_poly.type
_entity_poly.pdbx_seq_one_letter_code
_entity_poly.pdbx_strand_id
1 'polypeptide(L)'
;MSKKKYLIDKKVILDCEKMTLSCDRESLRISESECNLLIAFHEGLFKKDDLIAWVWGRKGVVVSSASYYKLINQLRGSFEKVGLPPSAVLTRPKVGVTLSVSIESLPDASTSAMQNIASDTVAPVADASPEPTQISQFTIRKEWFFLIGAMLFLLVMIYIYHNSKPDYFSELGTYNGYTFYGVTEDNRTLEDAVGAFSELSPQVYKQNGNFIYYIRVPNTNIFVQCLNQLNVSEPKCITIKERY
;
A
#
# COMPACT_ATOMS: atom_id res chain seq x y z
N MET A 1 5.99 27.50 8.70
CA MET A 1 5.18 26.74 7.73
C MET A 1 6.08 26.45 6.54
N SER A 2 6.44 25.17 6.34
CA SER A 2 7.39 24.78 5.28
C SER A 2 6.64 24.77 3.95
N LYS A 3 7.09 25.57 2.98
CA LYS A 3 6.50 25.65 1.66
C LYS A 3 6.79 24.36 0.90
N LYS A 4 5.82 23.44 0.85
CA LYS A 4 5.95 22.20 0.08
C LYS A 4 5.72 22.48 -1.40
N LYS A 5 6.78 22.87 -2.11
CA LYS A 5 6.80 22.96 -3.57
C LYS A 5 7.47 21.75 -4.17
N TYR A 6 6.86 21.19 -5.20
CA TYR A 6 7.39 20.03 -5.93
C TYR A 6 7.52 20.36 -7.41
N LEU A 7 8.53 19.79 -8.05
CA LEU A 7 8.76 19.91 -9.49
C LEU A 7 8.42 18.58 -10.16
N ILE A 8 7.45 18.61 -11.07
CA ILE A 8 6.96 17.49 -11.86
C ILE A 8 7.54 17.61 -13.28
N ASP A 9 8.19 16.56 -13.77
CA ASP A 9 8.81 16.48 -15.11
C ASP A 9 9.81 17.60 -15.45
N LYS A 10 10.39 18.26 -14.44
CA LYS A 10 11.25 19.45 -14.61
C LYS A 10 10.59 20.62 -15.35
N LYS A 11 9.25 20.60 -15.47
CA LYS A 11 8.46 21.59 -16.23
C LYS A 11 7.32 22.21 -15.42
N VAL A 12 6.68 21.42 -14.57
CA VAL A 12 5.49 21.84 -13.83
C VAL A 12 5.79 21.97 -12.35
N ILE A 13 5.51 23.13 -11.77
CA ILE A 13 5.65 23.37 -10.35
C ILE A 13 4.29 23.13 -9.68
N LEU A 14 4.26 22.21 -8.73
CA LEU A 14 3.16 22.01 -7.80
C LEU A 14 3.39 22.85 -6.56
N ASP A 15 2.49 23.79 -6.30
CA ASP A 15 2.42 24.56 -5.05
C ASP A 15 1.28 24.01 -4.19
N CYS A 16 1.62 23.24 -3.15
CA CYS A 16 0.63 22.61 -2.27
C CYS A 16 -0.11 23.60 -1.36
N GLU A 17 0.46 24.77 -1.07
CA GLU A 17 -0.20 25.80 -0.26
C GLU A 17 -1.26 26.54 -1.08
N LYS A 18 -0.92 26.86 -2.34
CA LYS A 18 -1.84 27.54 -3.26
C LYS A 18 -2.80 26.59 -3.98
N MET A 19 -2.57 25.28 -3.88
CA MET A 19 -3.26 24.25 -4.64
C MET A 19 -3.24 24.55 -6.15
N THR A 20 -2.04 24.83 -6.68
CA THR A 20 -1.86 25.19 -8.09
C THR A 20 -0.78 24.34 -8.75
N LEU A 21 -1.05 23.94 -10.00
CA LEU A 21 -0.06 23.46 -10.94
C LEU A 21 0.29 24.62 -11.88
N SER A 22 1.56 25.01 -11.94
CA SER A 22 2.03 26.05 -12.86
C SER A 22 3.04 25.51 -13.84
N CYS A 23 2.82 25.77 -15.14
CA CYS A 23 3.77 25.52 -16.21
C CYS A 23 4.01 26.86 -16.93
N ASP A 24 5.27 27.29 -17.01
CA ASP A 24 5.67 28.57 -17.61
C ASP A 24 4.88 29.80 -17.10
N ARG A 25 3.81 30.19 -17.81
CA ARG A 25 2.94 31.34 -17.49
C ARG A 25 1.50 30.97 -17.15
N GLU A 26 1.14 29.70 -17.25
CA GLU A 26 -0.21 29.21 -16.96
C GLU A 26 -0.25 28.56 -15.59
N SER A 27 -1.23 28.96 -14.77
CA SER A 27 -1.47 28.37 -13.45
C SER A 27 -2.88 27.81 -13.39
N LEU A 28 -2.98 26.50 -13.16
CA LEU A 28 -4.24 25.81 -12.96
C LEU A 28 -4.46 25.56 -11.46
N ARG A 29 -5.63 25.96 -10.94
CA ARG A 29 -6.05 25.55 -9.59
C ARG A 29 -6.53 24.10 -9.62
N ILE A 30 -6.00 23.28 -8.73
CA ILE A 30 -6.38 21.89 -8.54
C ILE A 30 -7.16 21.71 -7.25
N SER A 31 -7.94 20.63 -7.17
CA SER A 31 -8.62 20.28 -5.93
C SER A 31 -7.64 19.76 -4.87
N GLU A 32 -8.04 19.82 -3.61
CA GLU A 32 -7.25 19.28 -2.50
C GLU A 32 -6.99 17.77 -2.65
N SER A 33 -7.96 17.03 -3.20
CA SER A 33 -7.79 15.59 -3.44
C SER A 33 -6.74 15.32 -4.51
N GLU A 34 -6.66 16.14 -5.56
CA GLU A 34 -5.61 16.03 -6.60
C GLU A 34 -4.23 16.35 -6.03
N CYS A 35 -4.14 17.40 -5.20
CA CYS A 35 -2.89 17.76 -4.53
C CYS A 35 -2.40 16.61 -3.63
N ASN A 36 -3.29 16.05 -2.81
CA ASN A 36 -2.97 14.93 -1.94
C ASN A 36 -2.58 13.66 -2.72
N LEU A 37 -3.19 13.44 -3.89
CA LEU A 37 -2.85 12.32 -4.77
C LEU A 37 -1.44 12.47 -5.36
N LEU A 38 -1.05 13.68 -5.77
CA LEU A 38 0.30 13.96 -6.26
C LEU A 38 1.36 13.78 -5.15
N ILE A 39 1.05 14.21 -3.93
CA ILE A 39 1.92 13.96 -2.77
C ILE A 39 2.01 12.46 -2.50
N ALA A 40 0.91 11.70 -2.61
CA ALA A 40 0.93 10.25 -2.44
C ALA A 40 1.90 9.58 -3.44
N PHE A 41 1.91 10.04 -4.69
CA PHE A 41 2.85 9.52 -5.70
C PHE A 41 4.31 9.89 -5.37
N HIS A 42 4.57 11.08 -4.83
CA HIS A 42 5.90 11.46 -4.35
C HIS A 42 6.39 10.55 -3.21
N GLU A 43 5.50 10.17 -2.29
CA GLU A 43 5.80 9.20 -1.21
C GLU A 43 5.91 7.75 -1.70
N GLY A 44 5.77 7.50 -3.01
CA GLY A 44 5.88 6.16 -3.60
C GLY A 44 4.64 5.29 -3.42
N LEU A 45 3.49 5.85 -3.07
CA LEU A 45 2.24 5.09 -2.96
C LEU A 45 1.65 4.84 -4.35
N PHE A 46 1.26 3.59 -4.62
CA PHE A 46 0.68 3.20 -5.90
C PHE A 46 -0.52 2.25 -5.80
N LYS A 47 -0.70 1.55 -4.68
CA LYS A 47 -1.83 0.62 -4.49
C LYS A 47 -3.12 1.40 -4.30
N LYS A 48 -4.22 0.90 -4.87
CA LYS A 48 -5.53 1.55 -4.79
C LYS A 48 -5.95 1.86 -3.34
N ASP A 49 -5.87 0.87 -2.46
CA ASP A 49 -6.33 1.02 -1.07
C ASP A 49 -5.46 2.02 -0.29
N ASP A 50 -4.14 1.99 -0.49
CA ASP A 50 -3.20 2.94 0.13
C ASP A 50 -3.43 4.37 -0.35
N LEU A 51 -3.68 4.56 -1.66
CA LEU A 51 -4.03 5.86 -2.23
C LEU A 51 -5.36 6.38 -1.68
N ILE A 52 -6.36 5.50 -1.53
CA ILE A 52 -7.65 5.88 -0.94
C ILE A 52 -7.50 6.29 0.53
N ALA A 53 -6.74 5.52 1.31
CA ALA A 53 -6.45 5.81 2.71
C ALA A 53 -5.68 7.13 2.86
N TRP A 54 -4.71 7.39 1.98
CA TRP A 54 -3.92 8.62 2.01
C TRP A 54 -4.73 9.87 1.65
N VAL A 55 -5.54 9.81 0.59
CA VAL A 55 -6.26 10.98 0.08
C VAL A 55 -7.51 11.28 0.92
N TRP A 56 -8.25 10.26 1.35
CA TRP A 56 -9.52 10.42 2.06
C TRP A 56 -9.53 9.83 3.48
N GLY A 57 -8.86 8.68 3.68
CA GLY A 57 -8.85 7.96 4.97
C GLY A 57 -8.31 8.79 6.13
N ARG A 58 -7.29 9.62 5.91
CA ARG A 58 -6.75 10.55 6.94
C ARG A 58 -7.77 11.59 7.44
N LYS A 59 -8.85 11.82 6.69
CA LYS A 59 -9.95 12.72 7.06
C LYS A 59 -11.19 11.96 7.57
N GLY A 60 -11.09 10.65 7.73
CA GLY A 60 -12.23 9.79 8.07
C GLY A 60 -13.27 9.68 6.96
N VAL A 61 -12.94 10.05 5.72
CA VAL A 61 -13.87 10.00 4.59
C VAL A 61 -13.75 8.66 3.88
N VAL A 62 -14.86 7.92 3.80
CA VAL A 62 -14.94 6.67 3.04
C VAL A 62 -15.49 6.97 1.66
N VAL A 63 -14.81 6.51 0.61
CA VAL A 63 -15.19 6.75 -0.78
C VAL A 63 -15.37 5.44 -1.54
N SER A 64 -16.26 5.45 -2.54
CA SER A 64 -16.45 4.32 -3.43
C SER A 64 -15.30 4.21 -4.45
N SER A 65 -15.19 3.04 -5.09
CA SER A 65 -14.25 2.84 -6.19
C SER A 65 -14.48 3.83 -7.35
N ALA A 66 -15.73 4.25 -7.58
CA ALA A 66 -16.06 5.21 -8.63
C ALA A 66 -15.47 6.60 -8.34
N SER A 67 -15.51 7.06 -7.08
CA SER A 67 -14.90 8.33 -6.67
C SER A 67 -13.38 8.33 -6.85
N TYR A 68 -12.72 7.20 -6.56
CA TYR A 68 -11.30 7.00 -6.82
C TYR A 68 -10.96 7.19 -8.30
N TYR A 69 -11.66 6.50 -9.20
CA TYR A 69 -11.41 6.63 -10.64
C TYR A 69 -11.78 8.01 -11.18
N LYS A 70 -12.79 8.66 -10.62
CA LYS A 70 -13.14 10.04 -10.96
C LYS A 70 -11.99 11.00 -10.65
N LEU A 71 -11.35 10.86 -9.48
CA LEU A 71 -10.20 11.69 -9.11
C LEU A 71 -9.02 11.49 -10.08
N ILE A 72 -8.74 10.25 -10.48
CA ILE A 72 -7.66 9.94 -11.43
C ILE A 72 -7.92 10.62 -12.78
N ASN A 73 -9.14 10.53 -13.29
CA ASN A 73 -9.50 11.17 -14.55
C ASN A 73 -9.48 12.69 -14.46
N GLN A 74 -9.85 13.25 -13.31
CA GLN A 74 -9.72 14.68 -13.03
C GLN A 74 -8.26 15.12 -13.08
N LEU A 75 -7.36 14.36 -12.43
CA LEU A 75 -5.92 14.64 -12.46
C LEU A 75 -5.34 14.58 -13.88
N ARG A 76 -5.76 13.60 -14.69
CA ARG A 76 -5.38 13.50 -16.11
C ARG A 76 -5.78 14.73 -16.91
N GLY A 77 -7.01 15.22 -16.71
CA GLY A 77 -7.48 16.45 -17.35
C GLY A 77 -6.74 17.69 -16.85
N SER A 78 -6.36 17.72 -15.57
CA SER A 78 -5.52 18.80 -15.02
C SER A 78 -4.12 18.80 -15.64
N PHE A 79 -3.54 17.61 -15.89
CA PHE A 79 -2.26 17.46 -16.57
C PHE A 79 -2.30 17.93 -18.01
N GLU A 80 -3.35 17.57 -18.75
CA GLU A 80 -3.55 18.02 -20.14
C GLU A 80 -3.56 19.55 -20.25
N LYS A 81 -4.26 20.22 -19.33
CA LYS A 81 -4.39 21.67 -19.28
C LYS A 81 -3.08 22.41 -18.96
N VAL A 82 -2.13 21.75 -18.29
CA VAL A 82 -0.82 22.33 -17.96
C VAL A 82 0.29 21.81 -18.89
N GLY A 83 -0.07 21.17 -20.00
CA GLY A 83 0.87 20.69 -21.01
C GLY A 83 1.61 19.40 -20.65
N LEU A 84 1.17 18.67 -19.62
CA LEU A 84 1.67 17.33 -19.30
C LEU A 84 0.87 16.25 -20.03
N PRO A 85 1.50 15.16 -20.46
CA PRO A 85 0.79 14.07 -21.10
C PRO A 85 -0.14 13.39 -20.08
N PRO A 86 -1.45 13.21 -20.38
CA PRO A 86 -2.38 12.47 -19.52
C PRO A 86 -1.93 11.02 -19.26
N SER A 87 -1.15 10.46 -20.20
CA SER A 87 -0.51 9.16 -20.08
C SER A 87 0.58 9.09 -19.01
N ALA A 88 0.97 10.22 -18.40
CA ALA A 88 1.82 10.24 -17.21
C ALA A 88 1.17 9.52 -16.01
N VAL A 89 -0.17 9.55 -15.92
CA VAL A 89 -0.94 8.88 -14.86
C VAL A 89 -1.36 7.49 -15.34
N LEU A 90 -0.52 6.50 -15.08
CA LEU A 90 -0.68 5.11 -15.55
C LEU A 90 -1.55 4.31 -14.59
N THR A 91 -2.67 3.76 -15.08
CA THR A 91 -3.44 2.77 -14.33
C THR A 91 -2.89 1.38 -14.57
N ARG A 92 -2.57 0.66 -13.50
CA ARG A 92 -2.24 -0.77 -13.52
C ARG A 92 -3.48 -1.55 -13.07
N PRO A 93 -4.14 -2.30 -13.98
CA PRO A 93 -5.29 -3.12 -13.62
C PRO A 93 -4.99 -4.02 -12.43
N LYS A 94 -5.93 -4.11 -11.48
CA LYS A 94 -5.84 -4.91 -10.24
C LYS A 94 -4.73 -4.50 -9.24
N VAL A 95 -3.94 -3.46 -9.51
CA VAL A 95 -2.86 -2.99 -8.61
C VAL A 95 -3.15 -1.58 -8.11
N GLY A 96 -3.39 -0.62 -9.02
CA GLY A 96 -3.64 0.78 -8.65
C GLY A 96 -3.18 1.76 -9.73
N VAL A 97 -2.57 2.88 -9.33
CA VAL A 97 -2.13 3.95 -10.24
C VAL A 97 -0.73 4.40 -9.87
N THR A 98 0.11 4.59 -10.88
CA THR A 98 1.49 5.07 -10.74
C THR A 98 1.69 6.30 -11.63
N LEU A 99 2.58 7.19 -11.21
CA LEU A 99 3.06 8.28 -12.05
C LEU A 99 4.34 7.85 -12.77
N SER A 100 4.42 8.02 -14.09
CA SER A 100 5.62 7.72 -14.89
C SER A 100 6.61 8.89 -14.95
N VAL A 101 6.30 9.98 -14.26
CA VAL A 101 7.03 11.23 -14.26
C VAL A 101 7.66 11.43 -12.87
N SER A 102 8.92 11.87 -12.84
CA SER A 102 9.63 12.16 -11.59
C SER A 102 9.05 13.40 -10.90
N ILE A 103 8.81 13.28 -9.59
CA ILE A 103 8.49 14.41 -8.72
C ILE A 103 9.71 14.65 -7.83
N GLU A 104 10.36 15.81 -7.98
CA GLU A 104 11.50 16.22 -7.17
C GLU A 104 11.05 17.30 -6.17
N SER A 105 11.44 17.18 -4.90
CA SER A 105 11.25 18.26 -3.93
C SER A 105 12.26 19.36 -4.22
N LEU A 106 11.80 20.61 -4.35
CA LEU A 106 12.72 21.75 -4.42
C LEU A 106 13.26 22.05 -3.01
N PRO A 107 14.58 22.05 -2.79
CA PRO A 107 15.14 22.41 -1.50
C PRO A 107 14.92 23.90 -1.21
N ASP A 108 14.29 24.18 -0.07
CA ASP A 108 14.29 25.51 0.54
C ASP A 108 15.73 25.81 1.02
N ALA A 109 16.32 26.88 0.49
CA ALA A 109 17.56 27.43 1.02
C ALA A 109 17.30 28.09 2.39
N SER A 110 17.63 27.41 3.49
CA SER A 110 18.35 27.93 4.67
C SER A 110 18.22 27.03 5.90
N THR A 111 19.36 26.41 6.25
CA THR A 111 19.99 26.32 7.58
C THR A 111 19.13 26.09 8.84
N SER A 112 19.20 24.84 9.32
CA SER A 112 19.67 24.37 10.64
C SER A 112 19.17 25.02 11.96
N ALA A 113 18.58 24.13 12.77
CA ALA A 113 18.80 23.90 14.22
C ALA A 113 17.66 24.21 15.22
N MET A 114 17.44 23.20 16.09
CA MET A 114 16.72 23.13 17.38
C MET A 114 15.18 23.25 17.34
N GLN A 115 14.39 22.17 17.47
CA GLN A 115 14.08 21.33 18.66
C GLN A 115 13.36 22.02 19.84
N ASN A 116 12.10 21.58 19.99
CA ASN A 116 11.35 21.28 21.21
C ASN A 116 10.76 22.40 22.09
N ILE A 117 9.46 22.64 21.83
CA ILE A 117 8.29 22.67 22.74
C ILE A 117 8.58 22.48 24.25
N ALA A 118 8.13 23.44 25.08
CA ALA A 118 7.06 23.23 26.06
C ALA A 118 6.69 24.52 26.82
N SER A 119 5.39 24.75 26.93
CA SER A 119 4.72 25.69 27.82
C SER A 119 5.00 25.39 29.29
N ASP A 120 5.02 26.41 30.14
CA ASP A 120 3.92 26.66 31.09
C ASP A 120 4.25 27.86 31.99
N THR A 121 3.31 28.79 32.11
CA THR A 121 3.34 29.83 33.15
C THR A 121 1.93 29.99 33.73
N VAL A 122 1.92 30.06 35.08
CA VAL A 122 0.94 30.70 35.98
C VAL A 122 -0.21 29.83 36.53
N ALA A 123 -0.06 29.47 37.81
CA ALA A 123 -1.14 29.21 38.78
C ALA A 123 -1.85 30.53 39.18
N PRO A 124 -3.08 30.52 39.73
CA PRO A 124 -3.17 30.51 41.21
C PRO A 124 -4.43 29.86 41.83
N VAL A 125 -4.20 29.22 43.00
CA VAL A 125 -4.87 29.34 44.32
C VAL A 125 -6.36 29.75 44.40
N ALA A 126 -7.22 28.91 45.02
CA ALA A 126 -7.97 29.21 46.27
C ALA A 126 -8.96 28.09 46.67
N ASP A 127 -9.08 27.90 47.99
CA ASP A 127 -9.79 26.89 48.79
C ASP A 127 -11.31 26.70 48.56
N ALA A 128 -11.80 25.47 48.80
CA ALA A 128 -12.83 25.17 49.82
C ALA A 128 -13.20 23.66 49.88
N SER A 129 -13.05 23.07 51.07
CA SER A 129 -13.64 21.81 51.58
C SER A 129 -15.19 21.96 51.77
N PRO A 130 -16.06 20.92 51.91
CA PRO A 130 -15.85 19.68 52.68
C PRO A 130 -16.40 18.33 52.14
N GLU A 131 -15.84 17.26 52.71
CA GLU A 131 -16.28 15.85 52.91
C GLU A 131 -17.80 15.52 52.89
N PRO A 132 -18.23 14.24 52.99
CA PRO A 132 -17.74 12.98 52.40
C PRO A 132 -18.91 12.19 51.76
N THR A 133 -18.71 11.40 50.69
CA THR A 133 -19.73 10.40 50.32
C THR A 133 -19.11 9.17 49.66
N GLN A 134 -18.88 8.16 50.50
CA GLN A 134 -19.04 6.72 50.26
C GLN A 134 -18.73 6.23 48.83
N ILE A 135 -17.51 5.75 48.63
CA ILE A 135 -17.19 4.84 47.52
C ILE A 135 -17.91 3.52 47.81
N SER A 136 -19.10 3.38 47.24
CA SER A 136 -19.72 2.07 47.03
C SER A 136 -18.77 1.28 46.15
N GLN A 137 -18.10 0.30 46.74
CA GLN A 137 -17.33 -0.70 46.02
C GLN A 137 -18.29 -1.43 45.08
N PHE A 138 -18.33 -0.98 43.83
CA PHE A 138 -18.97 -1.73 42.77
C PHE A 138 -18.07 -2.94 42.54
N THR A 139 -18.35 -4.01 43.27
CA THR A 139 -17.78 -5.34 43.03
C THR A 139 -18.34 -5.81 41.70
N ILE A 140 -17.76 -5.30 40.62
CA ILE A 140 -17.98 -5.82 39.28
C ILE A 140 -17.56 -7.28 39.37
N ARG A 141 -18.54 -8.19 39.28
CA ARG A 141 -18.31 -9.62 39.25
C ARG A 141 -17.21 -9.88 38.21
N LYS A 142 -16.05 -10.34 38.67
CA LYS A 142 -14.84 -10.64 37.88
C LYS A 142 -15.16 -11.39 36.56
N GLU A 143 -16.21 -12.20 36.59
CA GLU A 143 -16.79 -12.90 35.44
C GLU A 143 -17.19 -12.00 34.26
N TRP A 144 -17.70 -10.78 34.51
CA TRP A 144 -18.11 -9.86 33.45
C TRP A 144 -16.93 -9.30 32.67
N PHE A 145 -15.79 -9.05 33.35
CA PHE A 145 -14.56 -8.66 32.66
C PHE A 145 -13.98 -9.77 31.80
N PHE A 146 -14.09 -11.04 32.25
CA PHE A 146 -13.68 -12.19 31.44
C PHE A 146 -14.57 -12.35 30.19
N LEU A 147 -15.89 -12.20 30.32
CA LEU A 147 -16.81 -12.30 29.18
C LEU A 147 -16.57 -11.17 28.16
N ILE A 148 -16.36 -9.93 28.62
CA ILE A 148 -16.05 -8.80 27.74
C ILE A 148 -14.71 -9.01 27.04
N GLY A 149 -13.68 -9.47 27.76
CA GLY A 149 -12.36 -9.77 27.20
C GLY A 149 -12.40 -10.89 26.15
N ALA A 150 -13.13 -11.97 26.42
CA ALA A 150 -13.30 -13.07 25.48
C ALA A 150 -14.06 -12.65 24.21
N MET A 151 -15.08 -11.80 24.35
CA MET A 151 -15.84 -11.27 23.22
C MET A 151 -14.99 -10.34 22.36
N LEU A 152 -14.21 -9.44 22.98
CA LEU A 152 -13.25 -8.58 22.26
C LEU A 152 -12.20 -9.42 21.51
N PHE A 153 -11.66 -10.46 22.14
CA PHE A 153 -10.70 -11.36 21.52
C PHE A 153 -11.28 -12.09 20.31
N LEU A 154 -12.52 -12.59 20.40
CA LEU A 154 -13.23 -13.19 19.28
C LEU A 154 -13.43 -12.19 18.13
N LEU A 155 -13.82 -10.95 18.43
CA LEU A 155 -13.96 -9.90 17.41
C LEU A 155 -12.63 -9.58 16.73
N VAL A 156 -11.53 -9.54 17.47
CA VAL A 156 -10.19 -9.33 16.91
C VAL A 156 -9.79 -10.50 16.01
N MET A 157 -10.05 -11.75 16.40
CA MET A 157 -9.77 -12.92 15.58
C MET A 157 -10.61 -12.95 14.29
N ILE A 158 -11.90 -12.60 14.38
CA ILE A 158 -12.79 -12.47 13.22
C ILE A 158 -12.30 -11.34 12.30
N TYR A 159 -11.89 -10.21 12.87
CA TYR A 159 -11.31 -9.11 12.11
C TYR A 159 -10.04 -9.53 11.38
N ILE A 160 -9.09 -10.21 12.05
CA ILE A 160 -7.87 -10.72 11.42
C ILE A 160 -8.19 -11.74 10.32
N TYR A 161 -9.14 -12.64 10.56
CA TYR A 161 -9.56 -13.64 9.58
C TYR A 161 -10.15 -13.00 8.31
N HIS A 162 -11.03 -12.02 8.46
CA HIS A 162 -11.60 -11.31 7.31
C HIS A 162 -10.60 -10.42 6.56
N ASN A 163 -9.59 -9.90 7.25
CA ASN A 163 -8.54 -9.07 6.63
C ASN A 163 -7.36 -9.90 6.09
N SER A 164 -7.24 -11.17 6.47
CA SER A 164 -6.21 -12.07 5.95
C SER A 164 -6.58 -12.47 4.53
N LYS A 165 -5.92 -11.87 3.55
CA LYS A 165 -5.97 -12.33 2.17
C LYS A 165 -5.09 -13.58 2.08
N PRO A 166 -5.61 -14.75 1.69
CA PRO A 166 -4.76 -15.92 1.49
C PRO A 166 -3.77 -15.63 0.36
N ASP A 167 -2.52 -16.06 0.54
CA ASP A 167 -1.53 -15.98 -0.54
C ASP A 167 -2.01 -16.80 -1.74
N TYR A 168 -1.86 -16.25 -2.94
CA TYR A 168 -2.26 -16.92 -4.18
C TYR A 168 -1.48 -18.21 -4.43
N PHE A 169 -0.25 -18.28 -3.88
CA PHE A 169 0.61 -19.44 -3.95
C PHE A 169 0.88 -20.01 -2.56
N SER A 170 0.74 -21.32 -2.41
CA SER A 170 1.09 -22.07 -1.21
C SER A 170 2.33 -22.92 -1.47
N GLU A 171 3.14 -23.13 -0.43
CA GLU A 171 4.30 -24.02 -0.52
C GLU A 171 3.82 -25.48 -0.64
N LEU A 172 4.28 -26.18 -1.68
CA LEU A 172 4.03 -27.60 -1.90
C LEU A 172 5.12 -28.46 -1.24
N GLY A 173 6.36 -27.96 -1.23
CA GLY A 173 7.51 -28.62 -0.61
C GLY A 173 8.81 -28.38 -1.38
N THR A 174 9.83 -29.19 -1.09
CA THR A 174 11.16 -29.03 -1.70
C THR A 174 11.58 -30.28 -2.46
N TYR A 175 12.25 -30.08 -3.61
CA TYR A 175 12.76 -31.17 -4.45
C TYR A 175 14.03 -30.73 -5.19
N ASN A 176 15.10 -31.55 -5.15
CA ASN A 176 16.40 -31.29 -5.78
C ASN A 176 17.05 -29.92 -5.47
N GLY A 177 16.73 -29.36 -4.29
CA GLY A 177 17.21 -28.03 -3.87
C GLY A 177 16.39 -26.86 -4.40
N TYR A 178 15.23 -27.13 -5.00
CA TYR A 178 14.22 -26.14 -5.35
C TYR A 178 13.04 -26.20 -4.38
N THR A 179 12.44 -25.06 -4.09
CA THR A 179 11.19 -24.95 -3.33
C THR A 179 10.04 -24.72 -4.31
N PHE A 180 9.08 -25.63 -4.29
CA PHE A 180 7.91 -25.60 -5.16
C PHE A 180 6.73 -24.93 -4.49
N TYR A 181 6.08 -24.05 -5.24
CA TYR A 181 4.85 -23.38 -4.88
C TYR A 181 3.77 -23.69 -5.89
N GLY A 182 2.55 -23.91 -5.42
CA GLY A 182 1.36 -24.20 -6.22
C GLY A 182 0.29 -23.16 -5.98
N VAL A 183 -0.68 -23.06 -6.89
CA VAL A 183 -1.84 -22.18 -6.70
C VAL A 183 -2.69 -22.72 -5.55
N THR A 184 -2.98 -21.88 -4.55
CA THR A 184 -3.63 -22.30 -3.29
C THR A 184 -5.03 -22.89 -3.50
N GLU A 185 -5.79 -22.41 -4.48
CA GLU A 185 -7.13 -22.93 -4.81
C GLU A 185 -7.09 -24.29 -5.53
N ASP A 186 -5.92 -24.67 -6.03
CA ASP A 186 -5.75 -25.90 -6.79
C ASP A 186 -5.16 -26.95 -5.83
N ASN A 187 -5.93 -28.00 -5.52
CA ASN A 187 -5.56 -29.06 -4.57
C ASN A 187 -4.44 -29.96 -5.14
N ARG A 188 -3.29 -29.36 -5.43
CA ARG A 188 -2.13 -29.97 -6.08
C ARG A 188 -1.15 -30.44 -5.02
N THR A 189 -0.48 -31.54 -5.34
CA THR A 189 0.56 -32.09 -4.49
C THR A 189 1.94 -31.80 -5.09
N LEU A 190 2.98 -31.99 -4.29
CA LEU A 190 4.36 -31.84 -4.74
C LEU A 190 4.69 -32.82 -5.87
N GLU A 191 4.15 -34.04 -5.81
CA GLU A 191 4.40 -35.09 -6.81
C GLU A 191 3.89 -34.69 -8.20
N ASP A 192 2.73 -34.04 -8.26
CA ASP A 192 2.16 -33.49 -9.49
C ASP A 192 3.07 -32.45 -10.14
N ALA A 193 3.64 -31.56 -9.33
CA ALA A 193 4.53 -30.49 -9.78
C ALA A 193 5.90 -31.05 -10.21
N VAL A 194 6.46 -31.99 -9.45
CA VAL A 194 7.75 -32.63 -9.73
C VAL A 194 7.67 -33.55 -10.95
N GLY A 195 6.56 -34.27 -11.13
CA GLY A 195 6.31 -35.09 -12.32
C GLY A 195 6.33 -34.24 -13.58
N ALA A 196 5.52 -33.17 -13.61
CA ALA A 196 5.53 -32.23 -14.72
C ALA A 196 6.89 -31.54 -14.89
N PHE A 197 7.59 -31.20 -13.80
CA PHE A 197 8.92 -30.59 -13.86
C PHE A 197 9.98 -31.52 -14.47
N SER A 198 9.88 -32.83 -14.22
CA SER A 198 10.83 -33.82 -14.73
C SER A 198 10.62 -34.11 -16.23
N GLU A 199 9.42 -33.83 -16.75
CA GLU A 199 9.10 -33.94 -18.17
C GLU A 199 9.55 -32.71 -18.99
N LEU A 200 10.00 -31.63 -18.34
CA LEU A 200 10.43 -30.41 -19.04
C LEU A 200 11.56 -30.67 -20.03
N SER A 201 11.28 -30.39 -21.30
CA SER A 201 12.28 -30.36 -22.37
C SER A 201 13.36 -29.26 -22.17
N PRO A 202 13.04 -28.04 -21.67
CA PRO A 202 14.05 -27.02 -21.38
C PRO A 202 14.83 -27.33 -20.09
N GLN A 203 16.17 -27.27 -20.15
CA GLN A 203 17.00 -27.41 -18.94
C GLN A 203 16.81 -26.22 -17.98
N VAL A 204 16.51 -26.53 -16.73
CA VAL A 204 16.34 -25.56 -15.64
C VAL A 204 17.66 -25.42 -14.88
N TYR A 205 18.21 -24.21 -14.87
CA TYR A 205 19.50 -23.94 -14.24
C TYR A 205 19.31 -23.33 -12.85
N LYS A 206 20.02 -23.87 -11.84
CA LYS A 206 19.97 -23.36 -10.46
C LYS A 206 20.37 -21.88 -10.32
N GLN A 207 21.20 -21.37 -11.23
CA GLN A 207 21.63 -19.97 -11.26
C GLN A 207 20.47 -18.97 -11.46
N ASN A 208 19.34 -19.44 -11.98
CA ASN A 208 18.13 -18.63 -12.20
C ASN A 208 17.22 -18.56 -10.96
N GLY A 209 17.62 -19.21 -9.86
CA GLY A 209 16.91 -19.22 -8.59
C GLY A 209 16.46 -20.61 -8.15
N ASN A 210 16.12 -20.72 -6.89
CA ASN A 210 15.67 -21.96 -6.25
C ASN A 210 14.15 -22.00 -6.04
N PHE A 211 13.42 -20.91 -6.29
CA PHE A 211 11.97 -20.88 -6.12
C PHE A 211 11.29 -21.21 -7.45
N ILE A 212 10.41 -22.22 -7.45
CA ILE A 212 9.65 -22.65 -8.62
C ILE A 212 8.16 -22.54 -8.32
N TYR A 213 7.46 -21.76 -9.14
CA TYR A 213 6.01 -21.63 -9.09
C TYR A 213 5.39 -22.44 -10.22
N TYR A 214 4.48 -23.33 -9.87
CA TYR A 214 3.81 -24.23 -10.80
C TYR A 214 2.36 -23.81 -11.00
N ILE A 215 1.99 -23.59 -12.26
CA ILE A 215 0.64 -23.20 -12.68
C ILE A 215 0.20 -24.14 -13.79
N ARG A 216 -0.85 -24.93 -13.53
CA ARG A 216 -1.46 -25.82 -14.52
C ARG A 216 -2.61 -25.11 -15.22
N VAL A 217 -2.54 -25.03 -16.53
CA VAL A 217 -3.62 -24.57 -17.42
C VAL A 217 -4.09 -25.79 -18.21
N PRO A 218 -5.36 -25.92 -18.61
CA PRO A 218 -5.94 -27.13 -19.20
C PRO A 218 -5.08 -27.91 -20.22
N ASN A 219 -4.21 -27.23 -21.00
CA ASN A 219 -3.34 -27.85 -21.99
C ASN A 219 -1.86 -27.42 -21.87
N THR A 220 -1.43 -26.85 -20.74
CA THR A 220 -0.08 -26.28 -20.63
C THR A 220 0.35 -26.24 -19.17
N ASN A 221 1.55 -26.74 -18.90
CA ASN A 221 2.23 -26.55 -17.62
C ASN A 221 3.11 -25.30 -17.71
N ILE A 222 2.89 -24.37 -16.79
CA ILE A 222 3.66 -23.14 -16.70
C ILE A 222 4.48 -23.23 -15.42
N PHE A 223 5.79 -23.14 -15.56
CA PHE A 223 6.71 -23.02 -14.45
C PHE A 223 7.29 -21.60 -14.45
N VAL A 224 7.38 -20.98 -13.29
CA VAL A 224 8.06 -19.69 -13.14
C VAL A 224 9.16 -19.88 -12.12
N GLN A 225 10.40 -19.74 -12.57
CA GLN A 225 11.58 -19.84 -11.70
C GLN A 225 11.97 -18.44 -11.24
N CYS A 226 12.14 -18.24 -9.94
CA CYS A 226 12.47 -16.95 -9.35
C CYS A 226 13.72 -17.03 -8.47
N LEU A 227 14.52 -15.96 -8.50
CA LEU A 227 15.66 -15.76 -7.59
C LEU A 227 15.22 -15.49 -6.15
N ASN A 228 14.08 -14.81 -5.99
CA ASN A 228 13.48 -14.48 -4.70
C ASN A 228 12.01 -14.93 -4.68
N GLN A 229 11.43 -15.07 -3.49
CA GLN A 229 9.99 -15.27 -3.36
C GLN A 229 9.21 -14.09 -3.95
N LEU A 230 8.01 -14.35 -4.48
CA LEU A 230 7.12 -13.34 -5.08
C LEU A 230 6.60 -12.27 -4.11
N ASN A 231 6.84 -12.43 -2.81
CA ASN A 231 6.47 -11.46 -1.77
C ASN A 231 7.42 -10.26 -1.69
N VAL A 232 8.57 -10.30 -2.37
CA VAL A 232 9.55 -9.20 -2.40
C VAL A 232 9.10 -8.12 -3.39
N SER A 233 9.45 -6.85 -3.12
CA SER A 233 9.06 -5.68 -3.92
C SER A 233 9.45 -5.74 -5.39
N GLU A 234 10.55 -6.43 -5.74
CA GLU A 234 11.01 -6.64 -7.12
C GLU A 234 11.49 -8.10 -7.34
N PRO A 235 10.59 -9.04 -7.64
CA PRO A 235 10.96 -10.42 -7.88
C PRO A 235 11.59 -10.57 -9.27
N LYS A 236 12.78 -11.17 -9.32
CA LYS A 236 13.45 -11.53 -10.58
C LYS A 236 13.07 -12.96 -10.94
N CYS A 237 12.22 -13.10 -11.95
CA CYS A 237 11.67 -14.39 -12.37
C CYS A 237 11.80 -14.61 -13.87
N ILE A 238 11.94 -15.87 -14.27
CA ILE A 238 11.96 -16.34 -15.65
C ILE A 238 10.83 -17.35 -15.82
N THR A 239 9.99 -17.13 -16.83
CA THR A 239 8.91 -18.06 -17.17
C THR A 239 9.45 -19.18 -18.06
N ILE A 240 9.22 -20.41 -17.65
CA ILE A 240 9.52 -21.63 -18.38
C ILE A 240 8.17 -22.25 -18.76
N LYS A 241 7.81 -22.16 -20.03
CA LYS A 241 6.52 -22.62 -20.52
C LYS A 241 6.71 -23.86 -21.37
N GLU A 242 5.94 -24.91 -21.05
CA GLU A 242 5.87 -26.11 -21.87
C GLU A 242 4.44 -26.33 -22.34
N ARG A 243 4.27 -26.36 -23.67
CA ARG A 243 3.02 -26.77 -24.31
C ARG A 243 3.09 -28.28 -24.52
N TYR A 244 2.05 -28.97 -24.08
CA TYR A 244 1.74 -30.33 -24.52
C TYR A 244 0.94 -30.25 -25.83
#